data_AF-A0A4Q0YPQ3-F1
#
_entry.id   AF-A0A4Q0YPQ3-F1
#
_cell.length_a   1.000
_cell.length_b   1.000
_cell.length_c   1.000
_cell.angle_alpha   90.00
_cell.angle_beta   90.00
_cell.angle_gamma   90.00
#
_symmetry.space_group_name_H-M   'P 1'
#
loop_
_entity.id
_entity.type
_entity.pdbx_description
1 polymer ?
#
loop_
_entity_poly.entity_id
_entity_poly.type
_entity_poly.pdbx_seq_one_letter_code
_entity_poly.pdbx_strand_id
1 'polypeptide(L)'
;MLPCYSCSLYSFALKVNTDFQLNLEFALNTHQHALQLLDDLEVALKQHQHWQEVPPSDEALASTEPFAVDTLTCGEWLQWIFLPKMRFMLEQEAQIPSNFSISPYVEEAMKHSMGRDDIAAILLKFDKLFQAGS
;
A
#
# COMPACT_ATOMS: atom_id res chain seq x y z
N MET A 1 -47.93 24.50 -38.35
CA MET A 1 -48.25 25.21 -37.10
C MET A 1 -48.00 24.22 -35.96
N LEU A 2 -46.87 24.36 -35.26
CA LEU A 2 -46.63 23.65 -33.99
C LEU A 2 -47.41 24.38 -32.87
N PRO A 3 -47.71 23.69 -31.77
CA PRO A 3 -47.03 24.11 -30.55
C PRO A 3 -46.49 22.97 -29.67
N CYS A 4 -45.46 23.35 -28.93
CA CYS A 4 -44.68 22.59 -27.96
C CYS A 4 -45.49 22.11 -26.77
N TYR A 5 -45.16 20.91 -26.26
CA TYR A 5 -45.11 20.67 -24.81
C TYR A 5 -43.90 19.79 -24.49
N SER A 6 -42.84 20.46 -24.03
CA SER A 6 -41.87 19.87 -23.10
C SER A 6 -42.63 19.45 -21.85
N CYS A 7 -42.55 18.17 -21.47
CA CYS A 7 -43.00 17.71 -20.17
C CYS A 7 -41.89 16.86 -19.56
N SER A 8 -41.08 17.54 -18.75
CA SER A 8 -40.10 16.98 -17.85
C SER A 8 -40.77 16.02 -16.88
N LEU A 9 -40.55 14.71 -17.08
CA LEU A 9 -40.77 13.68 -16.06
C LEU A 9 -39.65 12.64 -16.13
N TYR A 10 -38.42 13.10 -15.90
CA TYR A 10 -37.41 12.31 -15.22
C TYR A 10 -36.84 13.18 -14.09
N SER A 11 -37.72 13.57 -13.19
CA SER A 11 -37.33 13.95 -11.85
C SER A 11 -37.45 12.70 -10.99
N PHE A 12 -36.47 12.49 -10.12
CA PHE A 12 -36.46 11.53 -9.00
C PHE A 12 -35.79 10.16 -9.20
N ALA A 13 -34.48 10.12 -9.48
CA ALA A 13 -33.60 9.02 -9.03
C ALA A 13 -32.08 9.27 -9.14
N LEU A 14 -31.61 10.44 -9.58
CA LEU A 14 -30.17 10.72 -9.69
C LEU A 14 -29.84 12.08 -9.06
N LYS A 15 -30.05 12.16 -7.75
CA LYS A 15 -29.21 13.01 -6.89
C LYS A 15 -28.54 12.09 -5.88
N VAL A 16 -27.84 11.08 -6.41
CA VAL A 16 -26.78 10.44 -5.64
C VAL A 16 -25.67 11.48 -5.56
N ASN A 17 -25.32 11.81 -4.33
CA ASN A 17 -24.42 12.88 -3.94
C ASN A 17 -23.06 12.72 -4.66
N THR A 18 -22.67 13.68 -5.51
CA THR A 18 -21.39 13.68 -6.24
C THR A 18 -20.18 13.61 -5.33
N ASP A 19 -20.32 14.06 -4.07
CA ASP A 19 -19.29 13.94 -3.03
C ASP A 19 -19.06 12.49 -2.57
N PHE A 20 -20.08 11.62 -2.65
CA PHE A 20 -19.96 10.22 -2.24
C PHE A 20 -19.34 9.35 -3.33
N GLN A 21 -19.63 9.64 -4.61
CA GLN A 21 -19.02 8.93 -5.74
C GLN A 21 -17.52 9.26 -5.91
N LEU A 22 -17.13 10.53 -5.74
CA LEU A 22 -15.71 10.93 -5.82
C LEU A 22 -14.87 10.33 -4.69
N ASN A 23 -15.40 10.24 -3.48
CA ASN A 23 -14.68 9.62 -2.35
C ASN A 23 -14.46 8.12 -2.55
N LEU A 24 -15.41 7.42 -3.18
CA LEU A 24 -15.28 5.97 -3.41
C LEU A 24 -14.34 5.65 -4.58
N GLU A 25 -14.36 6.42 -5.67
CA GLU A 25 -13.37 6.28 -6.75
C GLU A 25 -11.96 6.62 -6.27
N PHE A 26 -11.79 7.69 -5.47
CA PHE A 26 -10.48 8.07 -4.94
C PHE A 26 -9.91 7.01 -3.98
N ALA A 27 -10.75 6.45 -3.11
CA ALA A 27 -10.35 5.37 -2.22
C ALA A 27 -9.91 4.13 -3.02
N LEU A 28 -10.71 3.70 -4.01
CA LEU A 28 -10.37 2.54 -4.84
C LEU A 28 -9.07 2.75 -5.63
N ASN A 29 -8.84 3.95 -6.19
CA ASN A 29 -7.60 4.29 -6.89
C ASN A 29 -6.38 4.24 -5.97
N THR A 30 -6.53 4.68 -4.71
CA THR A 30 -5.48 4.61 -3.69
C THR A 30 -5.12 3.16 -3.37
N HIS A 31 -6.12 2.28 -3.17
CA HIS A 31 -5.87 0.85 -2.90
C HIS A 31 -5.14 0.17 -4.07
N GLN A 32 -5.58 0.44 -5.31
CA GLN A 32 -4.92 -0.12 -6.50
C GLN A 32 -3.48 0.36 -6.62
N HIS A 33 -3.21 1.65 -6.38
CA HIS A 33 -1.86 2.20 -6.41
C HIS A 33 -0.99 1.59 -5.29
N ALA A 34 -1.54 1.39 -4.10
CA ALA A 34 -0.84 0.73 -3.00
C ALA A 34 -0.43 -0.70 -3.36
N LEU A 35 -1.32 -1.49 -3.97
CA LEU A 35 -1.01 -2.83 -4.46
C LEU A 35 0.11 -2.82 -5.51
N GLN A 36 0.06 -1.88 -6.46
CA GLN A 36 1.12 -1.72 -7.45
C GLN A 36 2.48 -1.41 -6.81
N LEU A 37 2.51 -0.55 -5.80
CA LEU A 37 3.76 -0.25 -5.06
C LEU A 37 4.30 -1.47 -4.31
N LEU A 38 3.43 -2.35 -3.80
CA LEU A 38 3.84 -3.61 -3.16
C LEU A 38 4.41 -4.60 -4.20
N ASP A 39 3.84 -4.65 -5.41
CA ASP A 39 4.38 -5.45 -6.51
C ASP A 39 5.74 -4.91 -6.98
N ASP A 40 5.87 -3.59 -7.13
CA ASP A 40 7.13 -2.92 -7.46
C ASP A 40 8.21 -3.20 -6.40
N LEU A 41 7.84 -3.20 -5.12
CA LEU A 41 8.72 -3.52 -4.01
C LEU A 41 9.26 -4.96 -4.12
N GLU A 42 8.38 -5.93 -4.42
CA GLU A 42 8.79 -7.32 -4.64
C GLU A 42 9.76 -7.44 -5.82
N VAL A 43 9.49 -6.74 -6.93
CA VAL A 43 10.40 -6.71 -8.09
C VAL A 43 11.75 -6.11 -7.70
N ALA A 44 11.78 -5.00 -6.97
CA ALA A 44 13.01 -4.37 -6.52
C ALA A 44 13.82 -5.27 -5.58
N LEU A 45 13.16 -5.96 -4.63
CA LEU A 45 13.82 -6.94 -3.76
C LEU A 45 14.46 -8.08 -4.55
N LYS A 46 13.77 -8.59 -5.59
CA LYS A 46 14.29 -9.63 -6.48
C LYS A 46 15.47 -9.13 -7.31
N GLN A 47 15.35 -7.95 -7.91
CA GLN A 47 16.40 -7.33 -8.73
C GLN A 47 17.70 -7.13 -7.95
N HIS A 48 17.59 -6.73 -6.69
CA HIS A 48 18.73 -6.43 -5.82
C HIS A 48 19.17 -7.61 -4.94
N GLN A 49 18.66 -8.82 -5.21
CA GLN A 49 19.01 -10.08 -4.52
C GLN A 49 18.71 -10.09 -3.02
N HIS A 50 17.74 -9.29 -2.57
CA HIS A 50 17.23 -9.31 -1.19
C HIS A 50 16.06 -10.29 -1.01
N TRP A 51 15.49 -10.77 -2.11
CA TRP A 51 14.42 -11.76 -2.11
C TRP A 51 14.95 -13.15 -1.77
N GLN A 52 14.28 -13.82 -0.84
CA GLN A 52 14.62 -15.18 -0.40
C GLN A 52 13.59 -16.19 -0.91
N GLU A 53 14.03 -17.27 -1.53
CA GLU A 53 13.13 -18.35 -1.95
C GLU A 53 12.69 -19.24 -0.79
N VAL A 54 13.53 -19.32 0.25
CA VAL A 54 13.31 -20.15 1.43
C VAL A 54 12.83 -19.24 2.57
N PRO A 55 11.70 -19.56 3.23
CA PRO A 55 11.25 -18.81 4.40
C PRO A 55 12.21 -18.99 5.58
N PRO A 56 12.37 -17.98 6.44
CA PRO A 56 13.10 -18.11 7.70
C PRO A 56 12.35 -19.06 8.65
N SER A 57 13.00 -19.47 9.74
CA SER A 57 12.37 -20.36 10.73
C SER A 57 11.14 -19.73 11.38
N ASP A 58 10.19 -20.56 11.78
CA ASP A 58 8.98 -20.10 12.49
C ASP A 58 9.33 -19.32 13.77
N GLU A 59 10.42 -19.71 14.45
CA GLU A 59 10.96 -19.01 15.61
C GLU A 59 11.42 -17.58 15.27
N ALA A 60 12.06 -17.40 14.11
CA ALA A 60 12.52 -16.09 13.66
C ALA A 60 11.35 -15.19 13.24
N LEU A 61 10.32 -15.76 12.60
CA LEU A 61 9.08 -15.06 12.26
C LEU A 61 8.23 -14.69 13.47
N ALA A 62 8.34 -15.47 14.56
CA ALA A 62 7.64 -15.24 15.81
C ALA A 62 8.33 -14.22 16.74
N SER A 63 9.32 -13.45 16.25
CA SER A 63 9.97 -12.41 17.06
C SER A 63 8.96 -11.40 17.59
N THR A 64 9.15 -11.00 18.85
CA THR A 64 8.32 -10.01 19.55
C THR A 64 8.86 -8.60 19.42
N GLU A 65 10.09 -8.43 18.92
CA GLU A 65 10.73 -7.13 18.75
C GLU A 65 10.12 -6.37 17.56
N PRO A 66 10.10 -5.02 17.60
CA PRO A 66 9.63 -4.22 16.48
C PRO A 66 10.49 -4.49 15.24
N PHE A 67 9.81 -4.77 14.12
CA PHE A 67 10.44 -5.13 12.83
C PHE A 67 11.30 -6.40 12.86
N ALA A 68 11.21 -7.24 13.90
CA ALA A 68 11.99 -8.46 14.06
C ALA A 68 13.51 -8.26 13.81
N VAL A 69 14.04 -7.11 14.25
CA VAL A 69 15.43 -6.67 13.99
C VAL A 69 16.49 -7.60 14.59
N ASP A 70 16.08 -8.43 15.54
CA ASP A 70 16.90 -9.41 16.24
C ASP A 70 17.04 -10.73 15.47
N THR A 71 16.02 -11.13 14.71
CA THR A 71 15.95 -12.43 14.04
C THR A 71 15.96 -12.37 12.52
N LEU A 72 15.53 -11.26 11.91
CA LEU A 72 15.35 -11.14 10.46
C LEU A 72 16.20 -10.03 9.86
N THR A 73 16.65 -10.26 8.62
CA THR A 73 17.16 -9.18 7.78
C THR A 73 16.01 -8.30 7.28
N CYS A 74 16.33 -7.07 6.86
CA CYS A 74 15.33 -6.15 6.31
C CYS A 74 14.58 -6.75 5.12
N GLY A 75 15.26 -7.47 4.23
CA GLY A 75 14.64 -8.13 3.07
C GLY A 75 13.66 -9.22 3.48
N GLU A 76 14.04 -10.08 4.44
CA GLU A 76 13.16 -11.12 4.98
C GLU A 76 11.94 -10.54 5.67
N TRP A 77 12.13 -9.50 6.49
CA TRP A 77 11.03 -8.81 7.14
C TRP A 77 10.07 -8.18 6.12
N LEU A 78 10.61 -7.53 5.08
CA LEU A 78 9.81 -6.93 4.02
C LEU A 78 8.98 -7.99 3.25
N GLN A 79 9.61 -9.11 2.90
CA GLN A 79 8.98 -10.17 2.14
C GLN A 79 7.93 -10.95 2.95
N TRP A 80 8.29 -11.41 4.15
CA TRP A 80 7.51 -12.40 4.89
C TRP A 80 6.54 -11.79 5.90
N ILE A 81 6.79 -10.57 6.35
CA ILE A 81 5.92 -9.89 7.33
C ILE A 81 5.21 -8.71 6.68
N PHE A 82 5.94 -7.79 6.06
CA PHE A 82 5.37 -6.54 5.57
C PHE A 82 4.45 -6.72 4.36
N LEU A 83 4.94 -7.34 3.27
CA LEU A 83 4.15 -7.57 2.04
C LEU A 83 2.81 -8.28 2.32
N PRO A 84 2.77 -9.48 2.95
CA PRO A 84 1.51 -10.18 3.18
C PRO A 84 0.59 -9.40 4.13
N LYS A 85 1.14 -8.75 5.16
CA LYS A 85 0.36 -7.93 6.09
C LYS A 85 -0.31 -6.75 5.39
N MET A 86 0.44 -6.03 4.54
CA MET A 86 -0.10 -4.87 3.82
C MET A 86 -1.15 -5.30 2.79
N ARG A 87 -0.90 -6.38 2.03
CA ARG A 87 -1.90 -6.93 1.10
C ARG A 87 -3.19 -7.31 1.83
N PHE A 88 -3.08 -8.00 2.97
CA PHE A 88 -4.25 -8.35 3.79
C PHE A 88 -5.01 -7.11 4.30
N MET A 89 -4.30 -6.08 4.76
CA MET A 89 -4.94 -4.83 5.21
C MET A 89 -5.69 -4.13 4.07
N LEU A 90 -5.11 -4.12 2.86
CA LEU A 90 -5.73 -3.55 1.66
C LEU A 90 -6.94 -4.36 1.20
N GLU A 91 -6.87 -5.70 1.24
CA GLU A 91 -7.98 -6.60 0.91
C GLU A 91 -9.17 -6.44 1.86
N GLN A 92 -8.88 -6.18 3.14
CA GLN A 92 -9.90 -5.99 4.17
C GLN A 92 -10.46 -4.56 4.21
N GLU A 93 -10.07 -3.69 3.27
CA GLU A 93 -10.37 -2.24 3.26
C GLU A 93 -10.07 -1.58 4.62
N ALA A 94 -9.09 -2.12 5.34
CA ALA A 94 -8.73 -1.67 6.67
C ALA A 94 -7.96 -0.35 6.54
N GLN A 95 -8.26 0.61 7.43
CA GLN A 95 -7.52 1.85 7.46
C GLN A 95 -6.07 1.58 7.89
N ILE A 96 -5.13 1.89 7.02
CA ILE A 96 -3.72 1.96 7.39
C ILE A 96 -3.55 3.17 8.31
N PRO A 97 -2.92 3.01 9.48
CA PRO A 97 -2.75 4.13 10.40
C PRO A 97 -1.96 5.26 9.73
N SER A 98 -2.47 6.48 9.84
CA SER A 98 -1.89 7.69 9.23
C SER A 98 -0.46 8.00 9.69
N ASN A 99 -0.06 7.48 10.85
CA ASN A 99 1.28 7.64 11.42
C ASN A 99 2.24 6.51 11.03
N PHE A 100 1.89 5.72 10.01
CA PHE A 100 2.73 4.66 9.46
C PHE A 100 3.86 5.26 8.62
N SER A 101 5.09 4.88 8.93
CA SER A 101 6.28 5.30 8.16
C SER A 101 7.37 4.25 8.33
N ILE A 102 7.67 3.53 7.24
CA ILE A 102 8.65 2.43 7.25
C ILE A 102 9.95 2.81 6.53
N SER A 103 9.91 3.83 5.66
CA SER A 103 11.09 4.31 4.93
C SER A 103 12.32 4.56 5.81
N PRO A 104 12.23 5.24 6.97
CA PRO A 104 13.42 5.52 7.80
C PRO A 104 14.10 4.26 8.34
N TYR A 105 13.32 3.23 8.66
CA TYR A 105 13.84 1.95 9.13
C TYR A 105 14.59 1.22 8.01
N VAL A 106 13.97 1.11 6.82
CA VAL A 106 14.58 0.42 5.68
C VAL A 106 15.84 1.15 5.19
N GLU A 107 15.82 2.48 5.19
CA GLU A 107 16.97 3.30 4.85
C GLU A 107 18.18 3.03 5.74
N GLU A 108 17.98 2.82 7.04
CA GLU A 108 19.03 2.51 8.01
C GLU A 108 19.44 1.03 7.94
N ALA A 109 18.47 0.12 7.89
CA ALA A 109 18.71 -1.33 7.86
C ALA A 109 19.43 -1.76 6.57
N MET A 110 19.13 -1.09 5.44
CA MET A 110 19.75 -1.35 4.14
C MET A 110 20.88 -0.38 3.79
N LYS A 111 21.38 0.43 4.72
CA LYS A 111 22.38 1.49 4.44
C LYS A 111 23.66 1.02 3.73
N HIS A 112 24.02 -0.26 3.87
CA HIS A 112 25.18 -0.88 3.22
C HIS A 112 24.80 -1.90 2.14
N SER A 113 23.52 -1.99 1.80
CA SER A 113 22.98 -2.93 0.82
C SER A 113 22.82 -2.27 -0.54
N MET A 114 23.00 -3.07 -1.60
CA MET A 114 22.72 -2.65 -2.97
C MET A 114 21.21 -2.45 -3.16
N GLY A 115 20.81 -1.45 -3.96
CA GLY A 115 19.40 -1.20 -4.26
C GLY A 115 18.59 -0.52 -3.16
N ARG A 116 19.26 -0.07 -2.09
CA ARG A 116 18.63 0.63 -0.96
C ARG A 116 17.82 1.84 -1.43
N ASP A 117 18.36 2.66 -2.34
CA ASP A 117 17.67 3.87 -2.79
C ASP A 117 16.39 3.55 -3.58
N ASP A 118 16.39 2.50 -4.40
CA ASP A 118 15.20 2.07 -5.16
C ASP A 118 14.10 1.56 -4.22
N ILE A 119 14.48 0.67 -3.30
CA ILE A 119 13.57 0.06 -2.32
C ILE A 119 13.00 1.15 -1.38
N ALA A 120 13.86 2.03 -0.85
CA ALA A 120 13.44 3.13 -0.01
C ALA A 120 12.52 4.10 -0.77
N ALA A 121 12.80 4.40 -2.04
CA ALA A 121 11.94 5.27 -2.84
C ALA A 121 10.53 4.69 -3.04
N ILE A 122 10.41 3.38 -3.24
CA ILE A 122 9.10 2.71 -3.37
C ILE A 122 8.34 2.79 -2.04
N LEU A 123 8.99 2.47 -0.92
CA LEU A 123 8.37 2.54 0.40
C LEU A 123 8.00 3.96 0.80
N LEU A 124 8.82 4.95 0.45
CA LEU A 124 8.49 6.36 0.68
C LEU A 124 7.26 6.80 -0.11
N LYS A 125 7.08 6.32 -1.35
CA LYS A 125 5.86 6.56 -2.12
C LYS A 125 4.65 5.91 -1.44
N PHE A 126 4.81 4.69 -0.94
CA PHE A 126 3.78 3.98 -0.20
C PHE A 126 3.38 4.73 1.07
N ASP A 127 4.35 5.15 1.89
CA ASP A 127 4.12 5.93 3.11
C ASP A 127 3.35 7.23 2.80
N LYS A 128 3.77 7.96 1.75
CA LYS A 128 3.12 9.20 1.31
C LYS A 128 1.69 8.99 0.83
N LEU A 129 1.42 7.87 0.16
CA LEU A 129 0.09 7.55 -0.37
C LEU A 129 -0.96 7.50 0.75
N PHE A 130 -0.58 7.01 1.94
CA PHE A 130 -1.48 6.94 3.11
C PHE A 130 -1.40 8.16 4.03
N GLN A 131 -0.26 8.85 4.09
CA GLN A 131 -0.16 10.11 4.85
C GLN A 131 -0.95 11.25 4.21
N ALA A 132 -1.03 11.32 2.87
CA ALA A 132 -1.72 12.38 2.15
C ALA A 132 -3.26 12.33 2.25
N GLY A 133 -3.84 11.21 2.71
CA GLY A 133 -5.28 11.03 2.90
C GLY A 133 -5.79 11.25 4.33
N SER A 134 -4.94 11.78 5.22
CA SER A 134 -5.24 12.04 6.65
C SER A 134 -5.88 13.40 6.89
#